data_AF-A0A975BYP6-F1
#
_entry.id   AF-A0A975BYP6-F1
#
_cell.length_a   1.000
_cell.length_b   1.000
_cell.length_c   1.000
_cell.angle_alpha   90.00
_cell.angle_beta   90.00
_cell.angle_gamma   90.00
#
_symmetry.space_group_name_H-M   'P 1'
#
loop_
_entity.id
_entity.type
_entity.pdbx_description
1 polymer ?
#
loop_
_entity_poly.entity_id
_entity_poly.type
_entity_poly.pdbx_seq_one_letter_code
_entity_poly.pdbx_strand_id
1 'polypeptide(L)' 'MTETGCNWSITAADGGWAWRLTDRESGQILIADVAPTRALAAALVVRAIARGMTTGAARSLAA' A
#
# COMPACT_ATOMS: atom_id res chain seq x y z
N MET A 1 14.03 -10.96 -13.64
CA MET A 1 12.93 -11.03 -12.65
C MET A 1 12.59 -9.61 -12.26
N THR A 2 11.51 -9.05 -12.81
CA THR A 2 10.96 -7.79 -12.33
C THR A 2 10.34 -8.06 -10.97
N GLU A 3 10.93 -7.51 -9.91
CA GLU A 3 10.35 -7.60 -8.56
C GLU A 3 9.08 -6.75 -8.52
N THR A 4 7.95 -7.34 -8.91
CA THR A 4 6.64 -6.72 -8.79
C THR A 4 6.35 -6.52 -7.30
N GLY A 5 6.03 -5.29 -6.89
CA GLY A 5 5.84 -4.98 -5.48
C GLY A 5 5.35 -3.55 -5.25
N CYS A 6 5.09 -3.25 -3.99
CA CYS A 6 4.67 -1.93 -3.55
C CYS A 6 5.62 -1.43 -2.47
N ASN A 7 5.90 -0.13 -2.48
CA ASN A 7 6.49 0.57 -1.34
C ASN A 7 5.37 1.18 -0.51
N TRP A 8 5.63 1.40 0.78
CA TRP A 8 4.70 2.04 1.68
C TRP A 8 5.43 3.00 2.61
N SER A 9 4.71 4.03 3.06
CA SER A 9 5.23 4.97 4.06
C SER A 9 4.13 5.42 5.00
N ILE A 10 4.47 5.64 6.27
CA ILE A 10 3.59 6.20 7.29
C ILE A 10 4.31 7.39 7.92
N THR A 11 3.70 8.56 7.88
CA THR A 11 4.28 9.81 8.38
C THR A 11 3.26 10.56 9.23
N ALA A 12 3.73 11.29 10.24
CA ALA A 12 2.86 12.19 11.00
C ALA A 12 2.32 13.29 10.06
N ALA A 13 1.05 13.64 10.25
CA ALA A 13 0.37 14.73 9.53
C ALA A 13 -0.50 15.51 10.54
N ASP A 14 -0.94 16.72 10.18
CA ASP A 14 -1.82 17.50 11.05
C ASP A 14 -3.10 16.73 11.39
N GLY A 15 -3.27 16.41 12.68
CA GLY A 15 -4.43 15.67 13.18
C GLY A 15 -4.40 14.16 12.96
N GLY A 16 -3.27 13.56 12.54
CA GLY A 16 -3.19 12.11 12.41
C GLY A 16 -1.91 11.56 11.78
N TRP A 17 -2.07 10.46 11.06
CA TRP A 17 -1.01 9.69 10.44
C TRP A 17 -1.37 9.44 8.98
N ALA A 18 -0.68 10.14 8.09
CA ALA A 18 -0.79 9.89 6.66
C ALA A 18 -0.10 8.58 6.32
N TRP A 19 -0.75 7.77 5.49
CA TRP A 19 -0.17 6.56 4.94
C TRP A 19 -0.40 6.51 3.43
N ARG A 20 0.53 5.88 2.72
CA ARG A 20 0.42 5.69 1.28
C ARG A 20 1.07 4.40 0.84
N LEU A 21 0.56 3.88 -0.27
CA LEU A 21 1.14 2.81 -1.06
C LEU A 21 1.55 3.39 -2.41
N THR A 22 2.76 3.10 -2.82
CA THR A 22 3.26 3.45 -4.15
C THR A 22 3.67 2.20 -4.90
N ASP A 23 3.40 2.16 -6.18
CA ASP A 23 3.94 1.16 -7.07
C ASP A 23 5.48 1.24 -7.03
N ARG A 24 6.15 0.08 -6.89
CA ARG A 24 7.61 0.06 -6.69
C ARG A 24 8.36 0.42 -7.97
N GLU A 25 7.80 0.12 -9.14
CA GLU A 25 8.46 0.30 -10.43
C GLU A 25 8.30 1.74 -10.94
N SER A 26 7.06 2.23 -10.97
CA SER A 26 6.72 3.56 -11.48
C SER A 26 6.81 4.67 -10.42
N GLY A 27 6.82 4.32 -9.13
CA GLY A 27 6.69 5.28 -8.04
C GLY A 27 5.29 5.91 -7.93
N GLN A 28 4.34 5.49 -8.74
CA GLN A 28 2.98 6.03 -8.77
C GLN A 28 2.27 5.76 -7.44
N ILE A 29 1.55 6.74 -6.91
CA ILE A 29 0.68 6.54 -5.75
C ILE A 29 -0.50 5.66 -6.17
N LEU A 30 -0.61 4.50 -5.53
CA LEU A 30 -1.73 3.58 -5.70
C LEU A 30 -2.88 3.96 -4.77
N ILE A 31 -2.54 4.25 -3.51
CA ILE A 31 -3.48 4.62 -2.44
C ILE A 31 -2.80 5.61 -1.50
N ALA A 32 -3.51 6.63 -1.04
CA ALA A 32 -3.08 7.52 0.02
C ALA A 32 -4.28 7.94 0.86
N ASP A 33 -4.13 7.96 2.18
CA ASP A 33 -5.20 8.33 3.12
C ASP A 33 -4.60 8.72 4.49
N VAL A 34 -5.45 9.17 5.43
CA VAL A 34 -5.07 9.58 6.79
C VAL A 34 -5.80 8.73 7.82
N ALA A 35 -5.09 8.32 8.87
CA ALA A 35 -5.66 7.62 10.01
C ALA A 35 -5.43 8.41 11.31
N PRO A 36 -6.34 8.34 12.30
CA PRO A 36 -6.17 9.03 13.58
C PRO A 36 -4.97 8.52 14.39
N THR A 37 -4.52 7.28 14.17
CA THR A 37 -3.39 6.68 14.89
C THR A 37 -2.43 5.96 13.95
N ARG A 38 -1.15 5.88 14.34
CA ARG A 38 -0.12 5.16 13.60
C ARG A 38 -0.46 3.67 13.44
N ALA A 39 -1.03 3.08 14.48
CA ALA A 39 -1.43 1.68 14.47
C ALA A 39 -2.54 1.40 13.44
N LEU A 40 -3.54 2.29 13.36
CA LEU A 40 -4.58 2.15 12.34
C LEU A 40 -4.01 2.37 10.93
N ALA A 41 -3.12 3.34 10.75
CA ALA A 41 -2.43 3.57 9.47
C ALA A 41 -1.67 2.31 9.01
N ALA A 42 -0.94 1.66 9.91
CA ALA A 42 -0.24 0.41 9.63
C ALA A 42 -1.19 -0.75 9.29
N ALA A 43 -2.30 -0.89 10.02
CA ALA A 43 -3.31 -1.90 9.73
C ALA A 43 -3.94 -1.69 8.33
N LEU A 44 -4.17 -0.44 7.93
CA LEU A 44 -4.69 -0.09 6.61
C LEU A 44 -3.69 -0.40 5.49
N VAL A 45 -2.40 -0.11 5.69
CA VAL A 45 -1.32 -0.53 4.77
C VAL A 45 -1.34 -2.04 4.57
N VAL A 46 -1.31 -2.83 5.65
CA VAL A 46 -1.30 -4.30 5.57
C VAL A 46 -2.57 -4.82 4.89
N ARG A 47 -3.73 -4.28 5.23
CA ARG A 47 -5.01 -4.64 4.60
C ARG A 47 -5.00 -4.36 3.10
N ALA A 48 -4.51 -3.20 2.69
CA ALA A 48 -4.45 -2.80 1.30
C ALA A 48 -3.47 -3.68 0.51
N ILE A 49 -2.30 -4.01 1.08
CA ILE A 49 -1.35 -4.96 0.48
C ILE A 49 -2.01 -6.35 0.34
N ALA A 50 -2.66 -6.88 1.38
CA ALA A 50 -3.33 -8.18 1.32
C ALA A 50 -4.43 -8.24 0.23
N ARG A 51 -5.19 -7.16 0.03
CA ARG A 51 -6.20 -7.05 -1.04
C ARG A 51 -5.59 -6.83 -2.43
N GLY A 52 -4.51 -6.06 -2.54
CA GLY A 52 -3.79 -5.85 -3.79
C GLY A 52 -3.09 -7.12 -4.28
N MET A 53 -2.43 -7.85 -3.38
CA MET A 53 -1.75 -9.11 -3.69
C MET A 53 -2.72 -10.21 -4.15
N THR A 54 -3.94 -10.25 -3.61
CA THR A 54 -4.97 -11.21 -4.06
C THR A 54 -5.52 -10.88 -5.44
N THR A 55 -5.52 -9.61 -5.84
CA THR A 55 -5.98 -9.17 -7.17
C THR A 55 -4.89 -9.34 -8.24
N GLY A 56 -3.61 -9.17 -7.87
CA GLY A 56 -2.46 -9.35 -8.76
C GLY A 56 -2.04 -10.81 -8.97
N ALA A 57 -2.13 -11.67 -7.95
CA ALA A 57 -1.79 -13.10 -8.08
C ALA A 57 -2.72 -13.86 -9.04
N ALA A 58 -3.99 -13.46 -9.14
CA ALA A 58 -4.94 -14.07 -10.07
C ALA A 58 -4.56 -13.87 -11.55
N ARG A 59 -3.80 -12.82 -11.90
CA ARG A 59 -3.38 -12.56 -13.28
C ARG A 59 -2.11 -13.31 -13.70
N SER A 60 -1.32 -13.82 -12.75
CA SER A 60 -0.09 -14.57 -13.04
C SER A 60 -0.28 -16.10 -13.11
N LEU A 61 -1.43 -16.62 -12.66
CA LEU A 61 -1.75 -18.06 -12.68
C LEU A 61 -2.67 -18.47 -13.84
N ALA A 62 -3.05 -17.51 -14.70
CA ALA A 62 -3.92 -17.72 -15.85
C ALA A 62 -3.20 -17.54 -17.21
N ALA A 63 -1.86 -17.57 -17.21
CA ALA A 63 -1.01 -17.47 -18.39
C ALA A 63 -0.16 -18.73 -18.57
#